data_AF-A0A0D2BIV0-F1
#
_entry.id   AF-A0A0D2BIV0-F1
#
_cell.length_a   1.000
_cell.length_b   1.000
_cell.length_c   1.000
_cell.angle_alpha   90.00
_cell.angle_beta   90.00
_cell.angle_gamma   90.00
#
_symmetry.space_group_name_H-M   'P 1'
#
loop_
_entity.id
_entity.type
_entity.pdbx_description
1 polymer ?
#
loop_
_entity_poly.entity_id
_entity_poly.type
_entity_poly.pdbx_seq_one_letter_code
_entity_poly.pdbx_strand_id
1 'polypeptide(L)'
;MVYEGGPSRGCDTCRARKVKCTEERPFCTRCQRGGFLCLGYQRRSRAALKKETYKLHRPSSSSTSDTSSSITESPTILSPTTLFLEPSLESRSTSFFMDQFVVAPETGQNVGWFEFLPELLSRAEPSSALDVAFRGCSYLSLANRQDHESLRYAALNLYGKALRSTNDELQSPETATSDTTFAAILLLCLFGHINGDLRMQIGAHALGMYKLLEMRARSGVQSAHTLSLTRHFFALMHLENNEKLLASPAGAAAAGGDDASSEDSQAAASDLFARMGMLWPISAALLTRMRMWMSGDDSTKDIKTLLPLLQNIMKLEKQVQLAVHGLDPMWYYTTIPARDAPPKSRWNATFRKALVYHDSWIMSMWHAYRITRISLRTTMVACYDLILDTGESNTINLFDDDLEELKARSLSTIDALNEDICTSIPWTLGQVEAEFDERSPEPSLPKASRASLSIVGLKTVANGRYTRQHHSDQARNALWDIAYRFGIKGAL
;
A
#
# COMPACT_ATOMS: atom_id res chain seq x y z
N MET A 1 -46.53 10.96 -33.47
CA MET A 1 -45.39 10.11 -33.87
C MET A 1 -44.28 10.35 -32.87
N VAL A 2 -44.11 9.44 -31.90
CA VAL A 2 -43.00 9.51 -30.93
C VAL A 2 -41.84 8.76 -31.55
N TYR A 3 -40.77 9.48 -31.88
CA TYR A 3 -39.54 8.90 -32.41
C TYR A 3 -38.92 7.97 -31.35
N GLU A 4 -38.94 6.66 -31.59
CA GLU A 4 -38.11 5.70 -30.86
C GLU A 4 -36.66 5.86 -31.32
N GLY A 5 -35.99 6.91 -30.84
CA GLY A 5 -34.58 7.14 -31.11
C GLY A 5 -33.73 6.01 -30.54
N GLY A 6 -32.98 5.32 -31.40
CA GLY A 6 -32.05 4.26 -31.00
C GLY A 6 -31.02 4.73 -29.95
N PRO A 7 -30.34 3.79 -29.27
CA PRO A 7 -29.43 4.12 -28.17
C PRO A 7 -28.34 5.11 -28.61
N SER A 8 -28.16 6.17 -27.79
CA SER A 8 -27.21 7.25 -28.05
C SER A 8 -25.81 6.71 -28.38
N ARG A 9 -25.28 7.15 -29.54
CA ARG A 9 -23.94 6.82 -30.05
C ARG A 9 -22.81 7.60 -29.39
N GLY A 10 -23.13 8.51 -28.46
CA GLY A 10 -22.13 9.30 -27.76
C GLY A 10 -21.24 8.48 -26.82
N CYS A 11 -20.06 9.02 -26.49
CA CYS A 11 -19.16 8.41 -25.52
C CYS A 11 -19.78 8.37 -24.11
N ASP A 12 -19.29 7.50 -23.24
CA ASP A 12 -19.84 7.30 -21.89
C ASP A 12 -19.79 8.57 -21.03
N THR A 13 -18.75 9.38 -21.19
CA THR A 13 -18.64 10.69 -20.51
C THR A 13 -19.73 11.67 -20.96
N CYS A 14 -19.98 11.79 -22.27
CA CYS A 14 -21.02 12.69 -22.77
C CYS A 14 -22.43 12.19 -22.45
N ARG A 15 -22.64 10.87 -22.44
CA ARG A 15 -23.90 10.24 -22.03
C ARG A 15 -24.20 10.52 -20.56
N ALA A 16 -23.24 10.29 -19.67
CA ALA A 16 -23.38 10.57 -18.24
C ALA A 16 -23.70 12.05 -17.98
N ARG A 17 -23.08 12.94 -18.75
CA ARG A 17 -23.28 14.40 -18.65
C ARG A 17 -24.51 14.92 -19.39
N LYS A 18 -25.27 14.06 -20.09
CA LYS A 18 -26.42 14.43 -20.93
C LYS A 18 -26.13 15.56 -21.94
N VAL A 19 -24.93 15.57 -22.51
CA VAL A 19 -24.51 16.53 -23.54
C VAL A 19 -24.29 15.83 -24.89
N LYS A 20 -24.53 16.55 -26.00
CA LYS A 20 -24.34 15.99 -27.36
C LYS A 20 -22.86 15.70 -27.61
N CYS A 21 -22.52 14.42 -27.81
CA CYS A 21 -21.17 13.98 -28.15
C CYS A 21 -20.83 14.34 -29.61
N THR A 22 -19.55 14.58 -29.89
CA THR A 22 -19.03 14.87 -31.23
C THR A 22 -18.57 13.60 -31.98
N GLU A 23 -18.63 12.43 -31.33
CA GLU A 23 -18.48 11.09 -31.92
C GLU A 23 -17.11 10.76 -32.58
N GLU A 24 -16.08 11.61 -32.45
CA GLU A 24 -14.74 11.30 -32.94
C GLU A 24 -14.03 10.23 -32.09
N ARG A 25 -13.21 9.39 -32.74
CA ARG A 25 -12.46 8.29 -32.11
C ARG A 25 -10.96 8.55 -32.19
N PRO A 26 -10.16 8.19 -31.16
CA PRO A 26 -10.54 7.45 -29.94
C PRO A 26 -11.22 8.29 -28.85
N PHE A 27 -11.15 9.62 -28.92
CA PHE A 27 -11.74 10.54 -27.93
C PHE A 27 -12.55 11.63 -28.62
N CYS A 28 -13.69 12.01 -28.04
CA CYS A 28 -14.52 13.07 -28.60
C CYS A 28 -13.96 14.47 -28.26
N THR A 29 -14.02 15.37 -29.22
CA THR A 29 -13.53 16.76 -29.09
C THR A 29 -14.22 17.52 -27.95
N ARG A 30 -15.49 17.22 -27.68
CA ARG A 30 -16.25 17.86 -26.59
C ARG A 30 -15.74 17.53 -25.19
N CYS A 31 -15.24 16.31 -24.99
CA CYS A 31 -14.57 15.92 -23.75
C CYS A 31 -13.21 16.61 -23.64
N GLN A 32 -12.41 16.60 -24.72
CA GLN A 32 -11.08 17.20 -24.74
C GLN A 32 -11.13 18.71 -24.46
N ARG A 33 -11.95 19.48 -25.19
CA ARG A 33 -12.05 20.93 -24.99
C ARG A 33 -12.67 21.31 -23.64
N GLY A 34 -13.49 20.44 -23.07
CA GLY A 34 -14.09 20.66 -21.76
C GLY A 34 -13.18 20.27 -20.59
N GLY A 35 -12.01 19.68 -20.83
CA GLY A 35 -11.12 19.16 -19.78
C GLY A 35 -11.66 17.90 -19.09
N PHE A 36 -12.54 17.14 -19.73
CA PHE A 36 -13.11 15.90 -19.18
C PHE A 36 -12.49 14.67 -19.85
N LEU A 37 -12.15 13.64 -19.06
CA LEU A 37 -11.68 12.37 -19.61
C LEU A 37 -12.78 11.69 -20.43
N CYS A 38 -12.49 11.36 -21.69
CA CYS A 38 -13.41 10.66 -22.59
C CYS A 38 -13.31 9.15 -22.35
N LEU A 39 -14.30 8.57 -21.68
CA LEU A 39 -14.38 7.14 -21.33
C LEU A 39 -14.64 6.21 -22.53
N GLY A 40 -14.68 6.75 -23.75
CA GLY A 40 -14.86 5.99 -24.98
C GLY A 40 -16.31 5.56 -25.24
N TYR A 41 -16.47 4.63 -26.18
CA TYR A 41 -17.77 4.25 -26.76
C TYR A 41 -18.07 2.78 -26.47
N GLN A 42 -18.47 2.43 -25.24
CA GLN A 42 -18.85 1.04 -24.96
C GLN A 42 -20.17 0.67 -25.67
N ARG A 43 -20.19 -0.48 -26.36
CA ARG A 43 -21.41 -1.14 -26.85
C ARG A 43 -21.91 -2.08 -25.77
N ARG A 44 -23.01 -1.73 -25.09
CA ARG A 44 -23.75 -2.71 -24.27
C ARG A 44 -24.31 -3.80 -25.20
N SER A 45 -23.92 -5.05 -24.98
CA SER A 45 -24.51 -6.19 -25.69
C SER A 45 -25.97 -6.36 -25.26
N ARG A 46 -26.84 -6.71 -26.22
CA ARG A 46 -28.30 -6.88 -26.04
C ARG A 46 -28.69 -7.94 -24.98
N ALA A 47 -27.74 -8.71 -24.45
CA ALA A 47 -27.98 -9.75 -23.46
C ALA A 47 -28.36 -9.21 -22.05
N ALA A 48 -27.99 -7.96 -21.73
CA ALA A 48 -28.27 -7.36 -20.42
C ALA A 48 -29.69 -6.73 -20.28
N LEU A 49 -30.49 -6.72 -21.35
CA LEU A 49 -31.83 -6.09 -21.37
C LEU A 49 -32.99 -7.07 -21.17
N LYS A 50 -32.72 -8.36 -20.91
CA LYS A 50 -33.77 -9.40 -20.79
C LYS A 50 -34.10 -9.85 -19.35
N LYS A 51 -33.55 -9.19 -18.32
CA LYS A 51 -33.80 -9.55 -16.91
C LYS A 51 -34.81 -8.69 -16.15
N GLU A 52 -35.42 -7.71 -16.83
CA GLU A 52 -36.53 -6.94 -16.26
C GLU A 52 -37.76 -7.06 -17.17
N THR A 53 -38.48 -8.19 -17.07
CA THR A 53 -39.95 -8.21 -17.19
C THR A 53 -40.49 -9.61 -16.89
N TYR A 54 -41.61 -9.62 -16.15
CA TYR A 54 -42.55 -10.72 -15.89
C TYR A 54 -42.35 -11.57 -14.62
N LYS A 55 -43.00 -11.11 -13.53
CA LYS A 55 -43.90 -11.99 -12.76
C LYS A 55 -45.30 -11.87 -13.37
N LEU A 56 -45.95 -13.01 -13.68
CA LEU A 56 -47.39 -13.31 -13.47
C LEU A 56 -47.80 -14.65 -14.15
N HIS A 57 -48.09 -15.64 -13.30
CA HIS A 57 -49.14 -16.67 -13.37
C HIS A 57 -49.21 -17.82 -14.43
N ARG A 58 -49.23 -19.03 -13.83
CA ARG A 58 -49.96 -20.31 -14.07
C ARG A 58 -49.66 -21.22 -15.29
N PRO A 59 -49.75 -22.56 -15.11
CA PRO A 59 -49.25 -23.58 -16.03
C PRO A 59 -50.35 -24.16 -16.93
N SER A 60 -49.95 -24.65 -18.10
CA SER A 60 -50.69 -25.70 -18.80
C SER A 60 -49.77 -26.52 -19.71
N SER A 61 -50.12 -27.79 -19.76
CA SER A 61 -49.52 -28.98 -20.36
C SER A 61 -49.64 -29.05 -21.88
N SER A 62 -49.14 -30.17 -22.41
CA SER A 62 -49.28 -30.72 -23.77
C SER A 62 -48.25 -30.17 -24.77
N SER A 63 -47.61 -30.93 -25.66
CA SER A 63 -47.39 -32.37 -25.90
C SER A 63 -46.73 -32.43 -27.29
N THR A 64 -45.78 -33.35 -27.49
CA THR A 64 -45.50 -34.07 -28.74
C THR A 64 -45.42 -33.27 -30.05
N SER A 65 -44.27 -33.32 -30.73
CA SER A 65 -44.15 -34.17 -31.92
C SER A 65 -42.72 -34.19 -32.44
N ASP A 66 -42.27 -35.42 -32.68
CA ASP A 66 -41.08 -35.82 -33.40
C ASP A 66 -41.02 -35.20 -34.79
N THR A 67 -39.81 -34.85 -35.23
CA THR A 67 -39.48 -34.94 -36.66
C THR A 67 -38.04 -35.42 -36.79
N SER A 68 -37.95 -36.70 -37.11
CA SER A 68 -36.79 -37.40 -37.63
C SER A 68 -36.30 -36.72 -38.91
N SER A 69 -35.00 -36.47 -39.00
CA SER A 69 -34.33 -36.17 -40.28
C SER A 69 -32.89 -36.67 -40.24
N SER A 70 -32.74 -37.84 -40.87
CA SER A 70 -31.63 -38.25 -41.75
C SER A 70 -30.20 -37.98 -41.29
N ILE A 71 -29.56 -39.08 -40.92
CA ILE A 71 -28.13 -39.34 -40.85
C ILE A 71 -27.50 -39.07 -42.23
N THR A 72 -26.59 -38.11 -42.31
CA THR A 72 -25.53 -38.07 -43.32
C THR A 72 -24.22 -37.99 -42.58
N GLU A 73 -23.54 -39.13 -42.48
CA GLU A 73 -22.21 -39.28 -41.92
C GLU A 73 -21.20 -38.46 -42.74
N SER A 74 -20.58 -37.48 -42.10
CA SER A 74 -19.29 -36.92 -42.51
C SER A 74 -18.31 -37.22 -41.39
N PRO A 75 -17.06 -37.64 -41.68
CA PRO A 75 -16.13 -38.06 -40.66
C PRO A 75 -15.65 -36.82 -39.90
N THR A 76 -16.27 -36.56 -38.75
CA THR A 76 -15.75 -35.60 -37.78
C THR A 76 -14.46 -36.19 -37.23
N ILE A 77 -13.32 -35.61 -37.63
CA ILE A 77 -12.04 -35.81 -36.95
C ILE A 77 -12.29 -35.41 -35.49
N LEU A 78 -12.34 -36.41 -34.59
CA LEU A 78 -12.36 -36.19 -33.16
C LEU A 78 -11.01 -35.61 -32.77
N SER A 79 -10.91 -34.28 -32.78
CA SER A 79 -9.87 -33.60 -32.01
C SER A 79 -10.02 -34.06 -30.55
N PRO A 80 -8.95 -34.52 -29.89
CA PRO A 80 -9.05 -34.92 -28.50
C PRO A 80 -9.49 -33.69 -27.70
N THR A 81 -10.71 -33.73 -27.17
CA THR A 81 -11.16 -32.78 -26.17
C THR A 81 -10.31 -33.02 -24.93
N THR A 82 -9.17 -32.33 -24.85
CA THR A 82 -8.43 -32.22 -23.61
C THR A 82 -9.39 -31.62 -22.59
N LEU A 83 -9.84 -32.42 -21.64
CA LEU A 83 -10.61 -31.96 -20.49
C LEU A 83 -9.71 -31.01 -19.70
N PHE A 84 -9.77 -29.72 -20.02
CA PHE A 84 -9.17 -28.69 -19.19
C PHE A 84 -9.98 -28.63 -17.90
N LEU A 85 -9.49 -29.32 -16.86
CA LEU A 85 -10.02 -29.18 -15.52
C LEU A 85 -9.71 -27.75 -15.07
N GLU A 86 -10.72 -26.88 -15.05
CA GLU A 86 -10.53 -25.54 -14.52
C GLU A 86 -10.05 -25.64 -13.06
N PRO A 87 -8.95 -24.94 -12.70
CA PRO A 87 -8.48 -24.93 -11.33
C PRO A 87 -9.57 -24.39 -10.41
N SER A 88 -9.67 -24.95 -9.20
CA SER A 88 -10.66 -24.53 -8.21
C SER A 88 -10.52 -23.03 -7.91
N LEU A 89 -11.62 -22.38 -7.50
CA LEU A 89 -11.58 -20.97 -7.11
C LEU A 89 -10.55 -20.70 -6.00
N GLU A 90 -10.38 -21.66 -5.10
CA GLU A 90 -9.35 -21.64 -4.07
C GLU A 90 -7.95 -21.62 -4.66
N SER A 91 -7.62 -22.59 -5.53
CA SER A 91 -6.32 -22.66 -6.20
C SER A 91 -6.02 -21.37 -6.98
N ARG A 92 -6.99 -20.86 -7.73
CA ARG A 92 -6.87 -19.61 -8.48
C ARG A 92 -6.60 -18.40 -7.58
N SER A 93 -7.31 -18.32 -6.45
CA SER A 93 -7.16 -17.21 -5.49
C SER A 93 -5.80 -17.26 -4.79
N THR A 94 -5.38 -18.45 -4.36
CA THR A 94 -4.07 -18.68 -3.74
C THR A 94 -2.93 -18.35 -4.69
N SER A 95 -2.98 -18.86 -5.94
CA SER A 95 -1.97 -18.55 -6.95
C SER A 95 -1.92 -17.05 -7.25
N PHE A 96 -3.07 -16.39 -7.35
CA PHE A 96 -3.13 -14.94 -7.56
C PHE A 96 -2.49 -14.17 -6.40
N PHE A 97 -2.78 -14.54 -5.15
CA PHE A 97 -2.19 -13.88 -3.99
C PHE A 97 -0.68 -14.09 -3.91
N MET A 98 -0.21 -15.32 -4.10
CA MET A 98 1.22 -15.64 -4.10
C MET A 98 1.97 -14.84 -5.16
N ASP A 99 1.43 -14.75 -6.37
CA ASP A 99 2.03 -13.97 -7.46
C ASP A 99 2.10 -12.46 -7.14
N GLN A 100 1.01 -11.90 -6.61
CA GLN A 100 0.84 -10.45 -6.45
C GLN A 100 1.42 -9.90 -5.15
N PHE A 101 1.44 -10.68 -4.07
CA PHE A 101 1.82 -10.24 -2.74
C PHE A 101 3.04 -10.98 -2.18
N VAL A 102 3.51 -12.08 -2.79
CA VAL A 102 4.71 -12.78 -2.31
C VAL A 102 5.89 -12.54 -3.26
N VAL A 103 7.02 -12.16 -2.68
CA VAL A 103 8.29 -11.95 -3.36
C VAL A 103 9.30 -12.86 -2.69
N ALA A 104 9.79 -13.86 -3.41
CA ALA A 104 10.85 -14.71 -2.91
C ALA A 104 12.18 -13.93 -2.88
N PRO A 105 13.10 -14.25 -1.94
CA PRO A 105 14.45 -13.75 -1.97
C PRO A 105 15.17 -14.26 -3.22
N GLU A 106 15.59 -13.36 -4.10
CA GLU A 106 16.49 -13.70 -5.20
C GLU A 106 17.92 -13.74 -4.63
N THR A 107 18.65 -14.81 -4.93
CA THR A 107 19.92 -15.20 -4.29
C THR A 107 20.86 -14.01 -4.03
N GLY A 108 20.91 -13.55 -2.77
CA GLY A 108 21.81 -12.51 -2.29
C GLY A 108 21.48 -11.08 -2.72
N GLN A 109 20.39 -10.87 -3.45
CA GLN A 109 20.04 -9.57 -4.04
C GLN A 109 18.91 -8.88 -3.25
N ASN A 110 17.83 -9.59 -2.92
CA ASN A 110 16.69 -8.99 -2.21
C ASN A 110 16.28 -9.83 -0.99
N VAL A 111 15.65 -9.18 -0.01
CA VAL A 111 15.20 -9.83 1.24
C VAL A 111 13.85 -10.56 1.10
N GLY A 112 13.14 -10.35 0.00
CA GLY A 112 11.78 -10.87 -0.20
C GLY A 112 10.68 -10.02 0.45
N TRP A 113 9.43 -10.46 0.26
CA TRP A 113 8.23 -9.90 0.87
C TRP A 113 7.18 -11.00 1.02
N PHE A 114 6.72 -11.25 2.24
CA PHE A 114 5.94 -12.42 2.66
C PHE A 114 6.58 -13.76 2.26
N GLU A 115 7.91 -13.78 2.13
CA GLU A 115 8.72 -14.91 1.68
C GLU A 115 8.66 -16.12 2.62
N PHE A 116 8.29 -15.91 3.88
CA PHE A 116 8.09 -16.98 4.87
C PHE A 116 6.77 -17.73 4.67
N LEU A 117 5.78 -17.16 3.96
CA LEU A 117 4.44 -17.74 3.85
C LEU A 117 4.43 -19.15 3.23
N PRO A 118 5.15 -19.44 2.12
CA PRO A 118 5.14 -20.78 1.55
C PRO A 118 5.58 -21.87 2.55
N GLU A 119 6.63 -21.60 3.34
CA GLU A 119 7.09 -22.54 4.35
C GLU A 119 6.08 -22.67 5.50
N LEU A 120 5.60 -21.56 6.07
CA LEU A 120 4.66 -21.60 7.19
C LEU A 120 3.33 -22.25 6.79
N LEU A 121 2.83 -21.97 5.59
CA LEU A 121 1.59 -22.58 5.07
C LEU A 121 1.76 -24.08 4.81
N SER A 122 2.94 -24.55 4.41
CA SER A 122 3.21 -25.98 4.21
C SER A 122 3.09 -26.81 5.50
N ARG A 123 3.19 -26.15 6.67
CA ARG A 123 3.08 -26.75 8.00
C ARG A 123 1.82 -26.32 8.75
N ALA A 124 0.98 -25.49 8.15
CA ALA A 124 -0.20 -24.95 8.81
C ALA A 124 -1.30 -26.00 8.88
N GLU A 125 -1.89 -26.16 10.06
CA GLU A 125 -3.06 -27.01 10.23
C GLU A 125 -4.28 -26.41 9.50
N PRO A 126 -5.14 -27.23 8.88
CA PRO A 126 -6.37 -26.75 8.25
C PRO A 126 -7.23 -25.96 9.25
N SER A 127 -7.74 -24.80 8.84
CA SER A 127 -8.53 -23.90 9.70
C SER A 127 -7.78 -23.23 10.88
N SER A 128 -6.46 -23.40 10.99
CA SER A 128 -5.61 -22.56 11.85
C SER A 128 -5.73 -21.08 11.49
N ALA A 129 -5.35 -20.18 12.41
CA ALA A 129 -5.45 -18.74 12.15
C ALA A 129 -4.72 -18.33 10.87
N LEU A 130 -3.53 -18.89 10.63
CA LEU A 130 -2.74 -18.63 9.43
C LEU A 130 -3.48 -19.08 8.16
N ASP A 131 -4.02 -20.30 8.12
CA ASP A 131 -4.74 -20.84 6.97
C ASP A 131 -5.94 -19.96 6.60
N VAL A 132 -6.83 -19.68 7.56
CA VAL A 132 -8.04 -18.90 7.26
C VAL A 132 -7.75 -17.43 6.98
N ALA A 133 -6.72 -16.83 7.59
CA ALA A 133 -6.29 -15.46 7.27
C ALA A 133 -5.73 -15.38 5.84
N PHE A 134 -4.89 -16.34 5.45
CA PHE A 134 -4.31 -16.42 4.11
C PHE A 134 -5.38 -16.60 3.02
N ARG A 135 -6.31 -17.53 3.23
CA ARG A 135 -7.44 -17.75 2.31
C ARG A 135 -8.33 -16.52 2.21
N GLY A 136 -8.58 -15.84 3.34
CA GLY A 136 -9.32 -14.59 3.40
C GLY A 136 -8.68 -13.50 2.52
N CYS A 137 -7.37 -13.27 2.68
CA CYS A 137 -6.63 -12.32 1.85
C CYS A 137 -6.65 -12.73 0.38
N SER A 138 -6.44 -14.01 0.08
CA SER A 138 -6.44 -14.53 -1.28
C SER A 138 -7.77 -14.29 -2.00
N TYR A 139 -8.87 -14.55 -1.32
CA TYR A 139 -10.22 -14.36 -1.87
C TYR A 139 -10.52 -12.87 -2.06
N LEU A 140 -10.16 -12.04 -1.09
CA LEU A 140 -10.38 -10.60 -1.16
C LEU A 140 -9.59 -9.97 -2.32
N SER A 141 -8.31 -10.31 -2.47
CA SER A 141 -7.45 -9.81 -3.54
C SER A 141 -8.02 -10.15 -4.92
N LEU A 142 -8.45 -11.41 -5.12
CA LEU A 142 -9.07 -11.81 -6.38
C LEU A 142 -10.44 -11.15 -6.60
N ALA A 143 -11.25 -11.04 -5.55
CA ALA A 143 -12.57 -10.39 -5.61
C ALA A 143 -12.47 -8.94 -6.04
N ASN A 144 -11.50 -8.19 -5.49
CA ASN A 144 -11.27 -6.79 -5.86
C ASN A 144 -10.76 -6.64 -7.29
N ARG A 145 -10.08 -7.66 -7.84
CA ARG A 145 -9.61 -7.65 -9.23
C ARG A 145 -10.70 -7.97 -10.23
N GLN A 146 -11.63 -8.86 -9.88
CA GLN A 146 -12.72 -9.33 -10.75
C GLN A 146 -14.06 -8.64 -10.50
N ASP A 147 -14.15 -7.76 -9.50
CA ASP A 147 -15.39 -7.14 -9.03
C ASP A 147 -16.48 -8.17 -8.67
N HIS A 148 -16.08 -9.21 -7.93
CA HIS A 148 -16.92 -10.37 -7.63
C HIS A 148 -17.48 -10.35 -6.19
N GLU A 149 -18.73 -9.88 -6.02
CA GLU A 149 -19.33 -9.62 -4.71
C GLU A 149 -19.42 -10.85 -3.79
N SER A 150 -19.82 -12.01 -4.30
CA SER A 150 -19.92 -13.22 -3.47
C SER A 150 -18.57 -13.71 -2.95
N LEU A 151 -17.48 -13.48 -3.70
CA LEU A 151 -16.13 -13.82 -3.28
C LEU A 151 -15.66 -12.88 -2.16
N ARG A 152 -16.04 -11.60 -2.24
CA ARG A 152 -15.82 -10.64 -1.16
C ARG A 152 -16.55 -11.04 0.12
N TYR A 153 -17.80 -11.51 0.03
CA TYR A 153 -18.54 -12.03 1.18
C TYR A 153 -17.86 -13.26 1.79
N ALA A 154 -17.40 -14.19 0.95
CA ALA A 154 -16.64 -15.35 1.40
C ALA A 154 -15.33 -14.95 2.11
N ALA A 155 -14.62 -13.94 1.58
CA ALA A 155 -13.42 -13.40 2.20
C ALA A 155 -13.70 -12.79 3.59
N LEU A 156 -14.79 -12.05 3.76
CA LEU A 156 -15.21 -11.49 5.05
C LEU A 156 -15.58 -12.58 6.07
N ASN A 157 -16.22 -13.66 5.63
CA ASN A 157 -16.49 -14.80 6.50
C ASN A 157 -15.20 -15.50 6.96
N LEU A 158 -14.21 -15.62 6.08
CA LEU A 158 -12.89 -16.14 6.41
C LEU A 158 -12.14 -15.21 7.37
N TYR A 159 -12.21 -13.89 7.17
CA TYR A 159 -11.68 -12.91 8.12
C TYR A 159 -12.29 -13.08 9.52
N GLY A 160 -13.62 -13.22 9.62
CA GLY A 160 -14.29 -13.47 10.90
C GLY A 160 -13.88 -14.80 11.55
N LYS A 161 -13.58 -15.84 10.76
CA LYS A 161 -13.01 -17.10 11.26
C LYS A 161 -11.58 -16.90 11.75
N ALA A 162 -10.76 -16.20 10.99
CA ALA A 162 -9.37 -15.90 11.35
C ALA A 162 -9.28 -15.13 12.68
N LEU A 163 -10.17 -14.17 12.92
CA LEU A 163 -10.25 -13.51 14.23
C LEU A 163 -10.54 -14.48 15.38
N ARG A 164 -11.44 -15.46 15.18
CA ARG A 164 -11.73 -16.46 16.22
C ARG A 164 -10.54 -17.38 16.47
N SER A 165 -10.00 -17.99 15.40
CA SER A 165 -8.82 -18.86 15.51
C SER A 165 -7.63 -18.13 16.12
N THR A 166 -7.39 -16.87 15.76
CA THR A 166 -6.34 -16.04 16.36
C THR A 166 -6.58 -15.83 17.85
N ASN A 167 -7.81 -15.50 18.26
CA ASN A 167 -8.13 -15.33 19.68
C ASN A 167 -7.93 -16.63 20.48
N ASP A 168 -8.24 -17.78 19.89
CA ASP A 168 -8.01 -19.09 20.50
C ASP A 168 -6.50 -19.37 20.66
N GLU A 169 -5.70 -19.11 19.63
CA GLU A 169 -4.22 -19.21 19.66
C GLU A 169 -3.59 -18.20 20.63
N LEU A 170 -4.24 -17.07 20.91
CA LEU A 170 -3.76 -16.10 21.90
C LEU A 170 -4.00 -16.53 23.36
N GLN A 171 -4.80 -17.58 23.61
CA GLN A 171 -5.08 -18.05 24.98
C GLN A 171 -3.91 -18.79 25.64
N SER A 172 -2.93 -19.27 24.87
CA SER A 172 -1.74 -19.94 25.37
C SER A 172 -0.48 -19.15 25.01
N PRO A 173 0.45 -18.88 25.97
CA PRO A 173 1.68 -18.15 25.68
C PRO A 173 2.55 -18.77 24.57
N GLU A 174 2.56 -20.10 24.46
CA GLU A 174 3.35 -20.84 23.46
C GLU A 174 2.79 -20.60 22.05
N THR A 175 1.47 -20.72 21.89
CA THR A 175 0.80 -20.50 20.60
C THR A 175 0.74 -19.01 20.26
N ALA A 176 0.52 -18.14 21.24
CA ALA A 176 0.52 -16.69 21.06
C ALA A 176 1.85 -16.15 20.51
N THR A 177 2.97 -16.76 20.91
CA THR A 177 4.31 -16.35 20.47
C THR A 177 4.81 -17.12 19.24
N SER A 178 3.99 -17.99 18.63
CA SER A 178 4.37 -18.78 17.45
C SER A 178 4.42 -17.95 16.15
N ASP A 179 5.23 -18.39 15.18
CA ASP A 179 5.39 -17.70 13.88
C ASP A 179 4.09 -17.70 13.07
N THR A 180 3.30 -18.77 13.18
CA THR A 180 2.02 -18.90 12.49
C THR A 180 0.99 -17.90 13.00
N THR A 181 0.90 -17.71 14.32
CA THR A 181 0.01 -16.70 14.92
C THR A 181 0.43 -15.30 14.50
N PHE A 182 1.73 -15.02 14.54
CA PHE A 182 2.26 -13.72 14.14
C PHE A 182 1.98 -13.42 12.65
N ALA A 183 2.23 -14.40 11.78
CA ALA A 183 1.92 -14.31 10.35
C ALA A 183 0.42 -14.15 10.07
N ALA A 184 -0.46 -14.82 10.85
CA ALA A 184 -1.90 -14.66 10.75
C ALA A 184 -2.32 -13.22 11.05
N ILE A 185 -1.75 -12.59 12.08
CA ILE A 185 -2.06 -11.20 12.44
C ILE A 185 -1.52 -10.21 11.40
N LEU A 186 -0.33 -10.47 10.83
CA LEU A 186 0.18 -9.70 9.68
C LEU A 186 -0.79 -9.75 8.49
N LEU A 187 -1.37 -10.92 8.20
CA LEU A 187 -2.37 -11.09 7.15
C LEU A 187 -3.70 -10.43 7.50
N LEU A 188 -4.13 -10.41 8.77
CA LEU A 188 -5.30 -9.65 9.21
C LEU A 188 -5.12 -8.14 8.99
N CYS A 189 -3.93 -7.60 9.24
CA CYS A 189 -3.58 -6.22 8.88
C CYS A 189 -3.66 -5.99 7.36
N LEU A 190 -3.04 -6.87 6.58
CA LEU A 190 -3.06 -6.79 5.12
C LEU A 190 -4.49 -6.88 4.56
N PHE A 191 -5.34 -7.73 5.14
CA PHE A 191 -6.75 -7.83 4.77
C PHE A 191 -7.46 -6.48 4.93
N GLY A 192 -7.27 -5.82 6.07
CA GLY A 192 -7.80 -4.48 6.31
C GLY A 192 -7.33 -3.47 5.26
N HIS A 193 -6.05 -3.52 4.93
CA HIS A 193 -5.42 -2.66 3.93
C HIS A 193 -5.98 -2.89 2.51
N ILE A 194 -6.15 -4.14 2.09
CA ILE A 194 -6.75 -4.49 0.79
C ILE A 194 -8.23 -4.10 0.75
N ASN A 195 -8.97 -4.30 1.84
CA ASN A 195 -10.41 -4.04 1.90
C ASN A 195 -10.73 -2.53 1.96
N GLY A 196 -9.87 -1.72 2.57
CA GLY A 196 -10.04 -0.27 2.70
C GLY A 196 -11.16 0.17 3.63
N ASP A 197 -11.66 -0.72 4.49
CA ASP A 197 -12.68 -0.37 5.50
C ASP A 197 -11.99 -0.03 6.83
N LEU A 198 -12.20 1.21 7.28
CA LEU A 198 -11.69 1.73 8.56
C LEU A 198 -12.14 0.90 9.77
N ARG A 199 -13.24 0.14 9.66
CA ARG A 199 -13.73 -0.76 10.71
C ARG A 199 -12.85 -1.98 10.95
N MET A 200 -11.88 -2.27 10.07
CA MET A 200 -10.97 -3.41 10.22
C MET A 200 -9.92 -3.22 11.31
N GLN A 201 -9.89 -2.06 11.98
CA GLN A 201 -9.07 -1.76 13.17
C GLN A 201 -7.59 -2.17 13.02
N ILE A 202 -6.97 -1.81 11.90
CA ILE A 202 -5.58 -2.21 11.59
C ILE A 202 -4.62 -1.77 12.71
N GLY A 203 -4.86 -0.61 13.33
CA GLY A 203 -4.10 -0.14 14.50
C GLY A 203 -4.20 -1.02 15.76
N ALA A 204 -5.31 -1.74 15.96
CA ALA A 204 -5.46 -2.67 17.07
C ALA A 204 -4.65 -3.95 16.85
N HIS A 205 -4.68 -4.50 15.63
CA HIS A 205 -3.82 -5.63 15.24
C HIS A 205 -2.34 -5.29 15.38
N ALA A 206 -1.96 -4.09 14.94
CA ALA A 206 -0.62 -3.55 15.10
C ALA A 206 -0.19 -3.48 16.58
N LEU A 207 -1.08 -3.00 17.47
CA LEU A 207 -0.83 -3.00 18.92
C LEU A 207 -0.62 -4.41 19.48
N GLY A 208 -1.45 -5.36 19.06
CA GLY A 208 -1.32 -6.77 19.44
C GLY A 208 0.01 -7.35 19.01
N MET A 209 0.42 -7.16 17.75
CA MET A 209 1.70 -7.64 17.23
C MET A 209 2.89 -7.05 17.99
N TYR A 210 2.85 -5.76 18.30
CA TYR A 210 3.88 -5.14 19.14
C TYR A 210 4.00 -5.85 20.50
N LYS A 211 2.86 -6.17 21.14
CA LYS A 211 2.88 -6.87 22.42
C LYS A 211 3.43 -8.30 22.31
N LEU A 212 3.13 -8.98 21.21
CA LEU A 212 3.68 -10.31 20.94
C LEU A 212 5.19 -10.28 20.66
N LEU A 213 5.70 -9.25 19.98
CA LEU A 213 7.15 -9.03 19.83
C LEU A 213 7.82 -8.84 21.18
N GLU A 214 7.23 -8.04 22.08
CA GLU A 214 7.73 -7.90 23.46
C GLU A 214 7.82 -9.24 24.19
N MET A 215 6.78 -10.06 24.06
CA MET A 215 6.73 -11.37 24.70
C MET A 215 7.79 -12.31 24.11
N ARG A 216 7.92 -12.36 22.78
CA ARG A 216 8.96 -13.15 22.09
C ARG A 216 10.36 -12.77 22.54
N ALA A 217 10.66 -11.47 22.61
CA ALA A 217 11.95 -10.97 23.06
C ALA A 217 12.26 -11.38 24.52
N ARG A 218 11.29 -11.20 25.43
CA ARG A 218 11.45 -11.56 26.85
C ARG A 218 11.60 -13.06 27.08
N SER A 219 10.91 -13.86 26.28
CA SER A 219 10.95 -15.32 26.36
C SER A 219 12.12 -15.93 25.59
N GLY A 220 12.95 -15.12 24.91
CA GLY A 220 14.05 -15.61 24.08
C GLY A 220 13.61 -16.45 22.88
N VAL A 221 12.36 -16.30 22.43
CA VAL A 221 11.82 -17.04 21.29
C VAL A 221 12.46 -16.50 20.03
N GLN A 222 13.29 -17.33 19.40
CA GLN A 222 13.95 -17.05 18.13
C GLN A 222 13.67 -18.18 17.15
N SER A 223 13.41 -17.83 15.90
CA SER A 223 13.17 -18.76 14.80
C SER A 223 13.85 -18.25 13.53
N ALA A 224 13.93 -19.13 12.52
CA ALA A 224 14.41 -18.75 11.19
C ALA A 224 13.61 -17.58 10.56
N HIS A 225 12.36 -17.37 10.99
CA HIS A 225 11.45 -16.36 10.44
C HIS A 225 11.36 -15.07 11.27
N THR A 226 12.02 -15.02 12.43
CA THR A 226 11.83 -13.91 13.40
C THR A 226 12.20 -12.56 12.80
N LEU A 227 13.33 -12.47 12.09
CA LEU A 227 13.77 -11.24 11.43
C LEU A 227 12.80 -10.81 10.32
N SER A 228 12.37 -11.75 9.49
CA SER A 228 11.41 -11.50 8.40
C SER A 228 10.06 -11.01 8.92
N LEU A 229 9.50 -11.67 9.93
CA LEU A 229 8.23 -11.27 10.56
C LEU A 229 8.33 -9.87 11.19
N THR A 230 9.46 -9.58 11.84
CA THR A 230 9.72 -8.27 12.45
C THR A 230 9.81 -7.17 11.39
N ARG A 231 10.54 -7.40 10.28
CA ARG A 231 10.59 -6.45 9.14
C ARG A 231 9.20 -6.14 8.60
N HIS A 232 8.36 -7.16 8.41
CA HIS A 232 6.98 -6.99 7.93
C HIS A 232 6.11 -6.22 8.92
N PHE A 233 6.24 -6.49 10.22
CA PHE A 233 5.55 -5.72 11.25
C PHE A 233 5.89 -4.22 11.13
N PHE A 234 7.16 -3.86 11.05
CA PHE A 234 7.57 -2.46 10.91
C PHE A 234 7.10 -1.84 9.59
N ALA A 235 7.15 -2.59 8.49
CA ALA A 235 6.61 -2.14 7.21
C ALA A 235 5.11 -1.78 7.30
N LEU A 236 4.30 -2.65 7.94
CA LEU A 236 2.88 -2.42 8.15
C LEU A 236 2.62 -1.29 9.16
N MET A 237 3.47 -1.12 10.18
CA MET A 237 3.42 0.01 11.09
C MET A 237 3.55 1.35 10.36
N HIS A 238 4.46 1.42 9.39
CA HIS A 238 4.57 2.58 8.52
C HIS A 238 3.33 2.77 7.65
N LEU A 239 2.73 1.68 7.15
CA LEU A 239 1.50 1.75 6.34
C LEU A 239 0.27 2.31 7.08
N GLU A 240 0.31 2.40 8.40
CA GLU A 240 -0.85 2.86 9.18
C GLU A 240 -0.61 4.20 9.88
N ASN A 241 0.54 4.84 9.67
CA ASN A 241 0.92 6.13 10.29
C ASN A 241 0.63 6.18 11.80
N ASN A 242 0.81 5.04 12.49
CA ASN A 242 0.44 4.89 13.90
C ASN A 242 1.56 5.38 14.82
N GLU A 243 1.70 6.69 14.90
CA GLU A 243 2.65 7.35 15.79
C GLU A 243 2.43 7.01 17.28
N LYS A 244 1.23 6.59 17.68
CA LYS A 244 0.98 6.13 19.06
C LYS A 244 1.70 4.83 19.42
N LEU A 245 1.96 3.96 18.44
CA LEU A 245 2.61 2.66 18.65
C LEU A 245 4.12 2.73 18.48
N LEU A 246 4.58 3.54 17.53
CA LEU A 246 6.00 3.75 17.30
C LEU A 246 6.69 4.24 18.58
N ALA A 247 6.03 5.06 19.41
CA ALA A 247 6.55 5.62 20.65
C ALA A 247 6.92 4.63 21.78
N SER A 248 6.77 3.31 21.59
CA SER A 248 6.90 2.32 22.66
C SER A 248 8.30 1.64 22.71
N PRO A 249 8.87 1.35 23.91
CA PRO A 249 10.28 0.94 24.08
C PRO A 249 10.73 -0.33 23.35
N ALA A 250 9.85 -1.28 23.05
CA ALA A 250 10.24 -2.55 22.45
C ALA A 250 10.49 -2.50 20.94
N GLY A 251 10.10 -1.41 20.27
CA GLY A 251 10.53 -1.16 18.89
C GLY A 251 12.05 -1.00 18.79
N ALA A 252 12.69 -0.44 19.82
CA ALA A 252 14.14 -0.28 19.90
C ALA A 252 14.84 -1.60 20.24
N ALA A 253 14.29 -2.41 21.15
CA ALA A 253 14.85 -3.71 21.54
C ALA A 253 14.70 -4.81 20.45
N ALA A 254 13.70 -4.71 19.57
CA ALA A 254 13.57 -5.60 18.41
C ALA A 254 14.50 -5.23 17.25
N ALA A 255 14.96 -3.98 17.18
CA ALA A 255 15.89 -3.48 16.15
C ALA A 255 17.36 -3.58 16.58
N GLY A 256 17.64 -3.53 17.88
CA GLY A 256 18.94 -3.84 18.47
C GLY A 256 18.82 -5.03 19.38
N GLY A 257 19.16 -6.22 18.89
CA GLY A 257 19.42 -7.34 19.78
C GLY A 257 20.52 -6.94 20.77
N ASP A 258 20.27 -7.09 22.06
CA ASP A 258 21.19 -6.71 23.15
C ASP A 258 22.53 -7.51 23.16
N ASP A 259 22.75 -8.40 22.18
CA ASP A 259 24.00 -9.12 21.94
C ASP A 259 24.47 -8.88 20.50
N ALA A 260 24.99 -7.67 20.21
CA ALA A 260 25.69 -7.42 18.96
C ALA A 260 27.19 -7.54 19.20
N SER A 261 27.83 -8.52 18.58
CA SER A 261 29.28 -8.57 18.45
C SER A 261 29.81 -7.29 17.77
N SER A 262 31.12 -7.03 17.84
CA SER A 262 31.71 -5.83 17.20
C SER A 262 31.50 -5.80 15.68
N GLU A 263 31.32 -6.96 15.02
CA GLU A 263 31.02 -7.07 13.59
C GLU A 263 29.53 -6.77 13.29
N ASP A 264 28.60 -7.23 14.14
CA ASP A 264 27.17 -6.93 14.02
C ASP A 264 26.86 -5.44 14.20
N SER A 265 27.62 -4.76 15.06
CA SER A 265 27.49 -3.32 15.29
C SER A 265 27.85 -2.50 14.05
N GLN A 266 28.80 -2.98 13.23
CA GLN A 266 29.25 -2.31 12.01
C GLN A 266 28.31 -2.58 10.83
N ALA A 267 27.78 -3.80 10.72
CA ALA A 267 26.74 -4.15 9.76
C ALA A 267 25.42 -3.42 10.06
N ALA A 268 25.00 -3.34 11.33
CA ALA A 268 23.85 -2.55 11.76
C ALA A 268 24.08 -1.05 11.53
N ALA A 269 25.33 -0.58 11.66
CA ALA A 269 25.68 0.78 11.32
C ALA A 269 25.57 1.05 9.82
N SER A 270 25.69 0.10 8.89
CA SER A 270 25.45 0.35 7.45
C SER A 270 24.00 0.10 7.00
N ASP A 271 23.14 -0.36 7.91
CA ASP A 271 21.77 -0.78 7.62
C ASP A 271 20.74 0.33 7.91
N LEU A 272 19.99 0.74 6.88
CA LEU A 272 19.00 1.82 7.02
C LEU A 272 17.83 1.41 7.94
N PHE A 273 17.43 0.14 7.92
CA PHE A 273 16.33 -0.34 8.75
C PHE A 273 16.68 -0.32 10.24
N ALA A 274 17.87 -0.80 10.63
CA ALA A 274 18.34 -0.76 12.01
C ALA A 274 18.45 0.69 12.52
N ARG A 275 19.05 1.59 11.73
CA ARG A 275 19.17 3.01 12.07
C ARG A 275 17.81 3.68 12.28
N MET A 276 16.89 3.48 11.32
CA MET A 276 15.57 4.09 11.40
C MET A 276 14.70 3.44 12.50
N GLY A 277 14.87 2.15 12.75
CA GLY A 277 14.22 1.40 13.84
C GLY A 277 14.47 2.03 15.22
N MET A 278 15.67 2.55 15.46
CA MET A 278 16.00 3.29 16.69
C MET A 278 15.40 4.70 16.73
N LEU A 279 15.28 5.38 15.58
CA LEU A 279 14.85 6.78 15.51
C LEU A 279 13.32 6.95 15.46
N TRP A 280 12.59 6.00 14.89
CA TRP A 280 11.13 6.11 14.77
C TRP A 280 10.40 6.19 16.11
N PRO A 281 10.76 5.41 17.14
CA PRO A 281 10.11 5.55 18.44
C PRO A 281 10.30 6.91 19.08
N ILE A 282 11.50 7.46 18.95
CA ILE A 282 11.83 8.79 19.46
C ILE A 282 11.02 9.84 18.70
N SER A 283 10.93 9.73 17.36
CA SER A 283 10.12 10.62 16.53
C SER A 283 8.66 10.62 16.95
N ALA A 284 8.08 9.44 17.07
CA ALA A 284 6.70 9.25 17.40
C ALA A 284 6.33 9.76 18.80
N ALA A 285 7.19 9.52 19.80
CA ALA A 285 7.03 10.04 21.15
C ALA A 285 7.08 11.58 21.19
N LEU A 286 8.04 12.19 20.48
CA LEU A 286 8.18 13.65 20.41
C LEU A 286 7.01 14.31 19.68
N LEU A 287 6.60 13.77 18.52
CA LEU A 287 5.46 14.27 17.75
C LEU A 287 4.16 14.17 18.56
N THR A 288 3.96 13.06 19.29
CA THR A 288 2.79 12.90 20.17
C THR A 288 2.80 13.93 21.30
N ARG A 289 3.93 14.13 21.98
CA ARG A 289 4.08 15.17 23.02
C ARG A 289 3.80 16.56 22.47
N MET A 290 4.32 16.88 21.29
CA MET A 290 4.09 18.18 20.66
C MET A 290 2.62 18.37 20.30
N ARG A 291 1.93 17.35 19.76
CA ARG A 291 0.49 17.44 19.51
C ARG A 291 -0.32 17.66 20.77
N MET A 292 -0.03 16.91 21.84
CA MET A 292 -0.70 17.11 23.13
C MET A 292 -0.49 18.53 23.65
N TRP A 293 0.72 19.08 23.51
CA TRP A 293 1.01 20.47 23.85
C TRP A 293 0.20 21.46 22.99
N MET A 294 0.19 21.29 21.66
CA MET A 294 -0.55 22.15 20.74
C MET A 294 -2.07 22.11 20.96
N SER A 295 -2.61 20.96 21.36
CA SER A 295 -4.03 20.76 21.67
C SER A 295 -4.41 21.05 23.13
N GLY A 296 -3.44 21.39 23.99
CA GLY A 296 -3.67 21.73 25.39
C GLY A 296 -4.45 23.05 25.57
N ASP A 297 -4.86 23.32 26.81
CA ASP A 297 -5.49 24.59 27.17
C ASP A 297 -4.50 25.75 26.99
N ASP A 298 -4.97 26.89 26.48
CA ASP A 298 -4.13 28.05 26.18
C ASP A 298 -3.44 28.59 27.44
N SER A 299 -4.04 28.40 28.62
CA SER A 299 -3.44 28.72 29.92
C SER A 299 -2.14 27.94 30.22
N THR A 300 -1.91 26.82 29.54
CA THR A 300 -0.74 25.94 29.70
C THR A 300 0.29 26.07 28.58
N LYS A 301 -0.01 26.85 27.54
CA LYS A 301 0.88 27.07 26.38
C LYS A 301 1.86 28.20 26.66
N ASP A 302 2.95 27.88 27.33
CA ASP A 302 4.08 28.79 27.56
C ASP A 302 5.21 28.47 26.57
N ILE A 303 5.77 29.51 25.94
CA ILE A 303 6.93 29.39 25.04
C ILE A 303 8.11 28.66 25.71
N LYS A 304 8.29 28.83 27.02
CA LYS A 304 9.35 28.15 27.80
C LYS A 304 9.19 26.63 27.79
N THR A 305 7.97 26.13 27.64
CA THR A 305 7.67 24.70 27.53
C THR A 305 7.73 24.19 26.09
N LEU A 306 7.48 25.07 25.11
CA LEU A 306 7.60 24.79 23.68
C LEU A 306 9.07 24.60 23.25
N LEU A 307 9.95 25.52 23.67
CA LEU A 307 11.32 25.60 23.17
C LEU A 307 12.12 24.31 23.37
N PRO A 308 12.10 23.64 24.54
CA PRO A 308 12.79 22.36 24.72
C PRO A 308 12.23 21.25 23.81
N LEU A 309 10.91 21.23 23.55
CA LEU A 309 10.31 20.25 22.64
C LEU A 309 10.75 20.50 21.19
N LEU A 310 10.76 21.76 20.75
CA LEU A 310 11.23 22.17 19.44
C LEU A 310 12.72 21.83 19.23
N GLN A 311 13.57 22.11 20.21
CA GLN A 311 14.99 21.75 20.16
C GLN A 311 15.22 20.24 20.02
N ASN A 312 14.45 19.43 20.75
CA ASN A 312 14.53 17.97 20.63
C ASN A 312 14.10 17.49 19.24
N ILE A 313 13.05 18.08 18.66
CA ILE A 313 12.62 17.77 17.29
C ILE A 313 13.70 18.15 16.28
N MET A 314 14.33 19.32 16.42
CA MET A 314 15.42 19.77 15.55
C MET A 314 16.64 18.84 15.63
N LYS A 315 17.03 18.46 16.85
CA LYS A 315 18.12 17.50 17.07
C LYS A 315 17.82 16.16 16.42
N LEU A 316 16.60 15.65 16.61
CA LEU A 316 16.18 14.39 16.00
C LEU A 316 16.13 14.47 14.47
N GLU A 317 15.65 15.57 13.90
CA GLU A 317 15.61 15.73 12.44
C GLU A 317 17.02 15.68 11.85
N LYS A 318 18.01 16.29 12.51
CA LYS A 318 19.42 16.18 12.13
C LYS A 318 19.94 14.75 12.22
N GLN A 319 19.57 14.00 13.27
CA GLN A 319 19.93 12.57 13.39
C GLN A 319 19.32 11.74 12.27
N VAL A 320 18.04 11.95 11.96
CA VAL A 320 17.37 11.27 10.84
C VAL A 320 18.06 11.64 9.54
N GLN A 321 18.33 12.92 9.27
CA GLN A 321 19.04 13.36 8.07
C GLN A 321 20.40 12.65 7.90
N LEU A 322 21.14 12.47 9.00
CA LEU A 322 22.44 11.79 8.98
C LEU A 322 22.33 10.26 8.83
N ALA A 323 21.17 9.66 9.14
CA ALA A 323 20.96 8.22 9.11
C ALA A 323 21.18 7.56 7.73
N VAL A 324 21.18 8.33 6.63
CA VAL A 324 21.42 7.81 5.27
C VAL A 324 22.88 7.92 4.80
N HIS A 325 23.79 8.42 5.65
CA HIS A 325 25.21 8.53 5.30
C HIS A 325 25.96 7.23 5.57
N GLY A 326 26.77 6.79 4.61
CA GLY A 326 27.57 5.56 4.71
C GLY A 326 26.71 4.31 4.82
N LEU A 327 25.59 4.26 4.09
CA LEU A 327 24.80 3.04 3.96
C LEU A 327 25.54 2.03 3.08
N ASP A 328 25.20 0.75 3.24
CA ASP A 328 25.61 -0.27 2.28
C ASP A 328 25.11 0.10 0.87
N PRO A 329 25.90 -0.13 -0.20
CA PRO A 329 25.51 0.11 -1.58
C PRO A 329 24.11 -0.41 -1.96
N MET A 330 23.67 -1.53 -1.38
CA MET A 330 22.35 -2.12 -1.63
C MET A 330 21.18 -1.16 -1.32
N TRP A 331 21.37 -0.22 -0.39
CA TRP A 331 20.32 0.70 0.03
C TRP A 331 20.11 1.86 -0.94
N TYR A 332 21.04 2.12 -1.86
CA TYR A 332 20.91 3.25 -2.78
C TYR A 332 19.97 2.93 -3.94
N TYR A 333 19.17 3.92 -4.32
CA TYR A 333 18.34 3.87 -5.52
C TYR A 333 19.06 4.54 -6.69
N THR A 334 18.67 4.18 -7.91
CA THR A 334 19.14 4.84 -9.13
C THR A 334 18.11 5.86 -9.61
N THR A 335 18.56 6.88 -10.33
CA THR A 335 17.66 7.88 -10.94
C THR A 335 17.75 7.76 -12.46
N ILE A 336 16.62 7.49 -13.10
CA ILE A 336 16.53 7.39 -14.56
C ILE A 336 15.75 8.60 -15.09
N PRO A 337 16.32 9.43 -15.98
CA PRO A 337 15.57 10.52 -16.59
C PRO A 337 14.59 9.98 -17.64
N ALA A 338 13.47 10.66 -17.84
CA ALA A 338 12.39 10.20 -18.73
C ALA A 338 12.83 9.99 -20.19
N ARG A 339 13.84 10.72 -20.66
CA ARG A 339 14.43 10.55 -22.00
C ARG A 339 15.12 9.20 -22.19
N ASP A 340 15.58 8.59 -21.10
CA ASP A 340 16.30 7.32 -21.08
C ASP A 340 15.32 6.18 -20.71
N ALA A 341 14.01 6.46 -20.68
CA ALA A 341 12.99 5.47 -20.41
C ALA A 341 12.97 4.42 -21.54
N PRO A 342 12.98 3.13 -21.21
CA PRO A 342 13.01 2.06 -22.21
C PRO A 342 11.78 2.11 -23.14
N PRO A 343 11.89 1.69 -24.41
CA PRO A 343 10.85 1.88 -25.43
C PRO A 343 9.49 1.23 -25.12
N LYS A 344 9.48 0.17 -24.31
CA LYS A 344 8.25 -0.54 -23.86
C LYS A 344 7.65 0.03 -22.57
N SER A 345 8.27 1.03 -21.95
CA SER A 345 7.78 1.65 -20.72
C SER A 345 6.42 2.31 -20.94
N ARG A 346 5.50 2.15 -19.98
CA ARG A 346 4.25 2.93 -19.94
C ARG A 346 4.49 4.27 -19.23
N TRP A 347 5.63 4.90 -19.50
CA TRP A 347 6.11 6.07 -18.79
C TRP A 347 5.12 7.22 -18.91
N ASN A 348 4.61 7.71 -17.77
CA ASN A 348 3.78 8.89 -17.77
C ASN A 348 4.65 10.14 -18.01
N ALA A 349 4.40 10.83 -19.13
CA ALA A 349 5.13 12.02 -19.58
C ALA A 349 5.15 13.18 -18.56
N THR A 350 4.32 13.12 -17.51
CA THR A 350 4.33 14.07 -16.40
C THR A 350 5.62 13.99 -15.56
N PHE A 351 6.26 12.82 -15.50
CA PHE A 351 7.48 12.62 -14.70
C PHE A 351 8.73 12.85 -15.55
N ARG A 352 9.63 13.72 -15.09
CA ARG A 352 10.90 14.04 -15.77
C ARG A 352 12.02 13.04 -15.46
N LYS A 353 11.89 12.34 -14.34
CA LYS A 353 12.80 11.30 -13.84
C LYS A 353 11.98 10.29 -13.02
N ALA A 354 12.56 9.13 -12.75
CA ALA A 354 12.03 8.13 -11.82
C ALA A 354 13.13 7.63 -10.91
N LEU A 355 12.78 7.35 -9.65
CA LEU A 355 13.64 6.64 -8.72
C LEU A 355 13.39 5.14 -8.89
N VAL A 356 14.45 4.38 -9.14
CA VAL A 356 14.40 2.94 -9.36
C VAL A 356 15.12 2.25 -8.22
N TYR A 357 14.39 1.34 -7.58
CA TYR A 357 14.84 0.63 -6.39
C TYR A 357 15.21 -0.81 -6.75
N HIS A 358 16.16 -1.35 -6.02
CA HIS A 358 16.54 -2.75 -6.12
C HIS A 358 15.36 -3.67 -5.74
N ASP A 359 14.66 -3.37 -4.65
CA ASP A 359 13.45 -4.09 -4.26
C ASP A 359 12.40 -3.17 -3.59
N SER A 360 11.21 -3.74 -3.38
CA SER A 360 10.06 -3.06 -2.77
C SER A 360 10.30 -2.67 -1.31
N TRP A 361 11.12 -3.43 -0.59
CA TRP A 361 11.45 -3.18 0.81
C TRP A 361 12.31 -1.92 0.94
N ILE A 362 13.36 -1.79 0.12
CA ILE A 362 14.23 -0.61 0.08
C ILE A 362 13.41 0.64 -0.27
N MET A 363 12.52 0.56 -1.27
CA MET A 363 11.59 1.66 -1.58
C MET A 363 10.77 2.06 -0.36
N SER A 364 10.20 1.09 0.37
CA SER A 364 9.38 1.34 1.56
C SER A 364 10.19 2.02 2.67
N MET A 365 11.44 1.63 2.85
CA MET A 365 12.36 2.23 3.81
C MET A 365 12.71 3.68 3.47
N TRP A 366 12.98 3.98 2.20
CA TRP A 366 13.16 5.36 1.75
C TRP A 366 11.90 6.20 1.93
N HIS A 367 10.72 5.64 1.67
CA HIS A 367 9.46 6.33 1.93
C HIS A 367 9.31 6.62 3.42
N ALA A 368 9.53 5.63 4.29
CA ALA A 368 9.45 5.80 5.74
C ALA A 368 10.43 6.88 6.26
N TYR A 369 11.67 6.88 5.77
CA TYR A 369 12.65 7.96 6.03
C TYR A 369 12.10 9.34 5.64
N ARG A 370 11.59 9.49 4.42
CA ARG A 370 11.07 10.78 3.91
C ARG A 370 9.85 11.24 4.69
N ILE A 371 8.92 10.34 5.00
CA ILE A 371 7.71 10.64 5.79
C ILE A 371 8.10 11.13 7.19
N THR A 372 9.05 10.46 7.86
CA THR A 372 9.52 10.89 9.19
C THR A 372 10.05 12.32 9.14
N ARG A 373 10.88 12.66 8.13
CA ARG A 373 11.41 14.02 7.97
C ARG A 373 10.31 15.04 7.63
N ILE A 374 9.36 14.69 6.77
CA ILE A 374 8.20 15.55 6.46
C ILE A 374 7.40 15.86 7.74
N SER A 375 7.11 14.86 8.58
CA SER A 375 6.37 15.03 9.83
C SER A 375 7.10 15.93 10.84
N LEU A 376 8.42 15.71 11.02
CA LEU A 376 9.25 16.53 11.91
C LEU A 376 9.31 17.98 11.41
N ARG A 377 9.60 18.19 10.12
CA ARG A 377 9.70 19.54 9.51
C ARG A 377 8.36 20.27 9.49
N THR A 378 7.26 19.59 9.22
CA THR A 378 5.90 20.16 9.29
C THR A 378 5.60 20.66 10.70
N THR A 379 6.00 19.90 11.72
CA THR A 379 5.85 20.29 13.13
C THR A 379 6.73 21.48 13.47
N MET A 380 7.98 21.51 13.00
CA MET A 380 8.88 22.65 13.17
C MET A 380 8.28 23.93 12.57
N VAL A 381 7.76 23.88 11.34
CA VAL A 381 7.11 25.03 10.70
C VAL A 381 5.93 25.54 11.53
N ALA A 382 5.09 24.64 12.06
CA ALA A 382 3.98 25.04 12.92
C ALA A 382 4.46 25.71 14.22
N CYS A 383 5.56 25.26 14.81
CA CYS A 383 6.17 25.92 15.96
C CYS A 383 6.75 27.29 15.60
N TYR A 384 7.40 27.41 14.44
CA TYR A 384 7.95 28.68 13.96
C TYR A 384 6.84 29.71 13.71
N ASP A 385 5.75 29.31 13.07
CA ASP A 385 4.56 30.16 12.87
C ASP A 385 4.04 30.68 14.22
N LEU A 386 3.90 29.80 15.22
CA LEU A 386 3.42 30.18 16.54
C LEU A 386 4.34 31.19 17.24
N ILE A 387 5.66 31.01 17.15
CA ILE A 387 6.64 31.91 17.76
C ILE A 387 6.65 33.27 17.06
N LEU A 388 6.54 33.30 15.73
CA LEU A 388 6.45 34.55 14.97
C LEU A 388 5.19 35.33 15.34
N ASP A 389 4.07 34.63 15.52
CA ASP A 389 2.77 35.24 15.87
C ASP A 389 2.77 35.86 17.28
N THR A 390 3.53 35.34 18.25
CA THR A 390 3.61 35.92 19.61
C THR A 390 4.50 37.16 19.69
N GLY A 391 5.31 37.44 18.66
CA GLY A 391 6.29 38.55 18.67
C GLY A 391 7.47 38.32 19.62
N GLU A 392 7.61 37.10 20.16
CA GLU A 392 8.69 36.72 21.08
C GLU A 392 9.98 36.28 20.35
N SER A 393 10.11 36.59 19.06
CA SER A 393 11.25 36.25 18.20
C SER A 393 12.59 36.72 18.78
N ASN A 394 12.62 37.91 19.38
CA ASN A 394 13.83 38.51 20.00
C ASN A 394 14.20 37.88 21.36
N THR A 395 13.27 37.18 22.01
CA THR A 395 13.51 36.47 23.29
C THR A 395 14.23 35.15 23.09
N ILE A 396 14.37 34.71 21.83
CA ILE A 396 14.89 33.41 21.48
C ILE A 396 16.30 33.57 20.89
N ASN A 397 17.29 33.78 21.76
CA ASN A 397 18.72 33.57 21.45
C ASN A 397 19.06 32.07 21.21
N LEU A 398 18.11 31.23 20.80
CA LEU A 398 18.30 29.77 20.69
C LEU A 398 18.76 29.32 19.31
N PHE A 399 18.77 30.22 18.33
CA PHE A 399 19.10 29.90 16.94
C PHE A 399 20.13 30.90 16.42
N ASP A 400 21.23 30.40 15.84
CA ASP A 400 22.20 31.22 15.12
C ASP A 400 21.61 31.82 13.83
N ASP A 401 20.49 31.25 13.35
CA ASP A 401 19.78 31.59 12.11
C ASP A 401 18.44 32.30 12.40
N ASP A 402 18.02 33.19 11.50
CA ASP A 402 16.69 33.83 11.51
C ASP A 402 15.56 32.78 11.42
N LEU A 403 14.52 32.94 12.23
CA LEU A 403 13.36 32.05 12.30
C LEU A 403 12.61 31.94 10.96
N GLU A 404 12.49 33.04 10.21
CA GLU A 404 11.88 33.02 8.88
C GLU A 404 12.74 32.23 7.89
N GLU A 405 14.06 32.31 8.02
CA GLU A 405 14.99 31.50 7.20
C GLU A 405 14.87 30.01 7.54
N LEU A 406 14.81 29.65 8.82
CA LEU A 406 14.61 28.27 9.28
C LEU A 406 13.28 27.68 8.78
N LYS A 407 12.23 28.50 8.78
CA LYS A 407 10.93 28.14 8.22
C LYS A 407 11.01 27.92 6.71
N ALA A 408 11.60 28.85 5.96
CA ALA A 408 11.77 28.73 4.51
C ALA A 408 12.58 27.48 4.13
N ARG A 409 13.67 27.20 4.85
CA ARG A 409 14.51 26.01 4.68
C ARG A 409 13.73 24.72 4.94
N SER A 410 12.87 24.72 5.97
CA SER A 410 12.03 23.57 6.29
C SER A 410 10.96 23.31 5.23
N LEU A 411 10.31 24.36 4.72
CA LEU A 411 9.35 24.27 3.62
C LEU A 411 10.00 23.77 2.32
N SER A 412 11.19 24.28 1.97
CA SER A 412 11.95 23.82 0.81
C SER A 412 12.34 22.34 0.93
N THR A 413 12.68 21.88 2.15
CA THR A 413 13.01 20.48 2.41
C THR A 413 11.78 19.59 2.26
N ILE A 414 10.62 20.01 2.79
CA ILE A 414 9.35 19.28 2.64
C ILE A 414 9.01 19.12 1.15
N ASP A 415 9.16 20.17 0.35
CA ASP A 415 8.88 20.11 -1.08
C ASP A 415 9.79 19.13 -1.83
N ALA A 416 11.10 19.13 -1.54
CA ALA A 416 12.04 18.17 -2.13
C ALA A 416 11.72 16.72 -1.74
N LEU A 417 11.33 16.48 -0.48
CA LEU A 417 10.94 15.14 -0.01
C LEU A 417 9.63 14.66 -0.66
N ASN A 418 8.68 15.57 -0.87
CA ASN A 418 7.45 15.28 -1.61
C ASN A 418 7.75 14.95 -3.09
N GLU A 419 8.63 15.72 -3.74
CA GLU A 419 9.08 15.45 -5.12
C GLU A 419 9.68 14.05 -5.23
N ASP A 420 10.54 13.68 -4.30
CA ASP A 420 11.17 12.35 -4.26
C ASP A 420 10.14 11.21 -4.16
N ILE A 421 9.14 11.33 -3.26
CA ILE A 421 8.07 10.33 -3.14
C ILE A 421 7.26 10.25 -4.44
N CYS A 422 6.94 11.38 -5.05
CA CYS A 422 6.27 11.43 -6.35
C CYS A 422 7.14 10.81 -7.46
N THR A 423 8.45 10.99 -7.40
CA THR A 423 9.41 10.47 -8.38
C THR A 423 9.56 8.94 -8.29
N SER A 424 9.15 8.32 -7.18
CA SER A 424 9.03 6.86 -7.08
C SER A 424 7.80 6.27 -7.80
N ILE A 425 6.77 7.08 -8.09
CA ILE A 425 5.48 6.61 -8.65
C ILE A 425 5.66 5.76 -9.92
N PRO A 426 6.48 6.15 -10.92
CA PRO A 426 6.65 5.35 -12.13
C PRO A 426 7.15 3.93 -11.82
N TRP A 427 8.10 3.77 -10.90
CA TRP A 427 8.61 2.46 -10.50
C TRP A 427 7.56 1.67 -9.70
N THR A 428 6.91 2.31 -8.73
CA THR A 428 5.82 1.73 -7.93
C THR A 428 4.69 1.15 -8.79
N LEU A 429 4.32 1.85 -9.85
CA LEU A 429 3.24 1.46 -10.77
C LEU A 429 3.73 0.61 -11.95
N GLY A 430 4.97 0.12 -11.91
CA GLY A 430 5.59 -0.71 -12.95
C GLY A 430 5.65 -0.06 -14.33
N GLN A 431 5.77 1.26 -14.37
CA GLN A 431 6.06 2.00 -15.60
C GLN A 431 7.55 1.93 -15.95
N VAL A 432 8.40 1.64 -14.96
CA VAL A 432 9.87 1.57 -15.04
C VAL A 432 10.36 0.38 -14.23
N GLU A 433 11.35 -0.33 -14.74
CA GLU A 433 12.01 -1.45 -14.05
C GLU A 433 13.53 -1.26 -14.05
N ALA A 434 14.22 -1.90 -13.10
CA ALA A 434 15.68 -1.83 -12.98
C ALA A 434 16.40 -2.62 -14.08
N GLU A 435 15.83 -3.77 -14.48
CA GLU A 435 16.31 -4.61 -15.56
C GLU A 435 15.13 -4.96 -16.47
N PHE A 436 15.23 -4.62 -17.75
CA PHE A 436 14.24 -5.05 -18.74
C PHE A 436 14.68 -6.40 -19.30
N ASP A 437 13.87 -7.44 -19.09
CA ASP A 437 14.01 -8.67 -19.87
C ASP A 437 13.47 -8.42 -21.29
N GLU A 438 14.37 -8.14 -22.24
CA GLU A 438 14.02 -7.96 -23.64
C GLU A 438 13.31 -9.18 -24.26
N ARG A 439 13.48 -10.37 -23.66
CA ARG A 439 12.90 -11.63 -24.13
C ARG A 439 11.45 -11.82 -23.72
N SER A 440 10.95 -11.02 -22.77
CA SER A 440 9.56 -11.10 -22.33
C SER A 440 8.63 -10.30 -23.27
N PRO A 441 7.58 -10.93 -23.83
CA PRO A 441 6.71 -10.32 -24.84
C PRO A 441 5.84 -9.18 -24.29
N GLU A 442 5.54 -9.19 -22.99
CA GLU A 442 4.92 -8.07 -22.25
C GLU A 442 5.63 -7.85 -20.91
N PRO A 443 5.80 -6.59 -20.44
CA PRO A 443 6.27 -6.36 -19.08
C PRO A 443 5.28 -6.98 -18.09
N SER A 444 5.77 -7.78 -17.15
CA SER A 444 4.94 -8.35 -16.10
C SER A 444 4.14 -7.24 -15.40
N LEU A 445 2.88 -7.50 -15.05
CA LEU A 445 2.14 -6.55 -14.21
C LEU A 445 2.94 -6.37 -12.91
N PRO A 446 3.27 -5.13 -12.50
CA PRO A 446 3.96 -4.91 -11.24
C PRO A 446 3.21 -5.59 -10.10
N LYS A 447 3.95 -6.19 -9.17
CA LYS A 447 3.37 -6.87 -8.02
C LYS A 447 2.59 -5.88 -7.14
N ALA A 448 1.41 -6.29 -6.68
CA ALA A 448 0.58 -5.52 -5.76
C ALA A 448 1.32 -5.16 -4.45
N SER A 449 2.30 -5.96 -4.03
CA SER A 449 3.19 -5.64 -2.90
C SER A 449 3.93 -4.31 -3.05
N ARG A 450 4.48 -4.01 -4.24
CA ARG A 450 5.16 -2.72 -4.53
C ARG A 450 4.20 -1.54 -4.36
N ALA A 451 3.02 -1.65 -4.97
CA ALA A 451 1.96 -0.66 -4.87
C ALA A 451 1.52 -0.45 -3.41
N SER A 452 1.28 -1.53 -2.68
CA SER A 452 0.85 -1.50 -1.27
C SER A 452 1.82 -0.72 -0.40
N LEU A 453 3.12 -1.02 -0.50
CA LEU A 453 4.18 -0.41 0.29
C LEU A 453 4.35 1.11 0.05
N SER A 454 3.86 1.62 -1.07
CA SER A 454 3.96 3.05 -1.41
C SER A 454 2.83 3.91 -0.82
N ILE A 455 1.73 3.30 -0.39
CA ILE A 455 0.47 4.00 -0.10
C ILE A 455 0.64 5.10 0.93
N VAL A 456 1.36 4.86 2.03
CA VAL A 456 1.49 5.91 3.06
C VAL A 456 2.31 7.10 2.59
N GLY A 457 3.41 6.87 1.88
CA GLY A 457 4.16 7.97 1.28
C GLY A 457 3.27 8.84 0.41
N LEU A 458 2.47 8.20 -0.43
CA LEU A 458 1.51 8.89 -1.30
C LEU A 458 0.40 9.59 -0.52
N LYS A 459 -0.15 8.99 0.55
CA LYS A 459 -1.14 9.65 1.41
C LYS A 459 -0.56 10.85 2.16
N THR A 460 0.69 10.77 2.62
CA THR A 460 1.42 11.89 3.23
C THR A 460 1.57 13.06 2.25
N VAL A 461 1.94 12.79 0.99
CA VAL A 461 2.03 13.83 -0.05
C VAL A 461 0.64 14.39 -0.39
N ALA A 462 -0.33 13.51 -0.66
CA ALA A 462 -1.69 13.86 -1.08
C ALA A 462 -2.42 14.77 -0.07
N ASN A 463 -2.16 14.58 1.23
CA ASN A 463 -2.84 15.29 2.32
C ASN A 463 -1.92 16.25 3.10
N GLY A 464 -0.67 16.43 2.66
CA GLY A 464 0.30 17.23 3.38
C GLY A 464 -0.05 18.72 3.37
N ARG A 465 -0.04 19.34 4.56
CA ARG A 465 -0.40 20.76 4.76
C ARG A 465 0.40 21.73 3.88
N TYR A 466 1.69 21.43 3.69
CA TYR A 466 2.63 22.27 2.94
C TYR A 466 3.01 21.66 1.59
N THR A 467 2.26 20.67 1.11
CA THR A 467 2.52 20.05 -0.20
C THR A 467 2.00 20.93 -1.33
N ARG A 468 2.82 21.12 -2.38
CA ARG A 468 2.40 21.81 -3.59
C ARG A 468 1.29 21.04 -4.31
N GLN A 469 0.32 21.76 -4.86
CA GLN A 469 -0.85 21.19 -5.51
C GLN A 469 -0.53 20.09 -6.54
N HIS A 470 0.47 20.30 -7.40
CA HIS A 470 0.85 19.33 -8.42
C HIS A 470 1.38 18.01 -7.84
N HIS A 471 2.15 18.04 -6.75
CA HIS A 471 2.60 16.84 -6.03
C HIS A 471 1.40 16.11 -5.40
N SER A 472 0.47 16.85 -4.78
CA SER A 472 -0.75 16.28 -4.22
C SER A 472 -1.61 15.60 -5.29
N ASP A 473 -1.75 16.21 -6.47
CA ASP A 473 -2.53 15.63 -7.56
C ASP A 473 -1.86 14.38 -8.16
N GLN A 474 -0.52 14.39 -8.32
CA GLN A 474 0.23 13.19 -8.71
C GLN A 474 0.03 12.04 -7.72
N ALA A 475 0.15 12.32 -6.42
CA ALA A 475 -0.03 11.32 -5.38
C ALA A 475 -1.46 10.77 -5.33
N ARG A 476 -2.49 11.62 -5.44
CA ARG A 476 -3.89 11.19 -5.50
C ARG A 476 -4.19 10.32 -6.71
N ASN A 477 -3.65 10.67 -7.87
CA ASN A 477 -3.79 9.87 -9.08
C ASN A 477 -3.12 8.49 -8.92
N ALA A 478 -1.93 8.45 -8.31
CA ALA A 478 -1.26 7.18 -8.02
C ALA A 478 -2.06 6.32 -7.02
N LEU A 479 -2.59 6.90 -5.95
CA LEU A 479 -3.46 6.19 -4.99
C LEU A 479 -4.71 5.62 -5.66
N TRP A 480 -5.32 6.38 -6.57
CA TRP A 480 -6.44 5.90 -7.37
C TRP A 480 -6.04 4.70 -8.23
N ASP A 481 -4.91 4.81 -8.96
CA ASP A 481 -4.38 3.70 -9.75
C ASP A 481 -4.13 2.45 -8.90
N ILE A 482 -3.59 2.62 -7.68
CA ILE A 482 -3.38 1.52 -6.72
C ILE A 482 -4.71 0.85 -6.34
N ALA A 483 -5.73 1.65 -6.01
CA ALA A 483 -7.03 1.14 -5.59
C ALA A 483 -7.80 0.36 -6.67
N TYR A 484 -7.66 0.76 -7.94
CA TYR A 484 -8.44 0.19 -9.04
C TYR A 484 -7.65 -0.81 -9.89
N ARG A 485 -6.37 -0.57 -10.15
CA ARG A 485 -5.54 -1.49 -10.95
C ARG A 485 -5.06 -2.68 -10.13
N PHE A 486 -4.71 -2.47 -8.86
CA PHE A 486 -4.19 -3.52 -7.97
C PHE A 486 -5.23 -4.03 -6.97
N GLY A 487 -6.41 -3.39 -6.90
CA GLY A 487 -7.48 -3.81 -6.02
C GLY A 487 -7.23 -3.55 -4.54
N ILE A 488 -6.32 -2.62 -4.19
CA ILE A 488 -5.99 -2.28 -2.80
C ILE A 488 -6.81 -1.06 -2.37
N LYS A 489 -8.02 -1.30 -1.86
CA LYS A 489 -8.98 -0.21 -1.59
C LYS A 489 -8.53 0.73 -0.47
N GLY A 490 -7.65 0.30 0.43
CA GLY A 490 -7.04 1.15 1.44
C GLY A 490 -6.12 2.25 0.90
N ALA A 491 -5.90 2.32 -0.41
CA ALA A 491 -5.24 3.48 -1.04
C ALA A 491 -6.15 4.72 -1.12
N LEU A 492 -7.47 4.53 -1.19
CA LEU A 492 -8.46 5.61 -1.08
C LEU A 492 -8.61 6.05 0.39
#